data_AF-A0A8T3LYP7-F1
#
_entry.id   AF-A0A8T3LYP7-F1
#
_cell.length_a   1.000
_cell.length_b   1.000
_cell.length_c   1.000
_cell.angle_alpha   90.00
_cell.angle_beta   90.00
_cell.angle_gamma   90.00
#
_symmetry.space_group_name_H-M   'P 1'
#
loop_
_entity.id
_entity.type
_entity.pdbx_description
1 polymer ?
#
loop_
_entity_poly.entity_id
_entity_poly.type
_entity_poly.pdbx_seq_one_letter_code
_entity_poly.pdbx_strand_id
1 'polypeptide(L)'
;MIRAAIIVPASGMVDAPFVPPPVTTANPRFRATLLVLTPAGHAYLASWDVRVRTEPPPVELMVSTPFGSSAVEVEGRTTPYAKVRVDGMPVELNAGGRFATTVELPPWPTEILIEVGDGLGNATRRSVTGVGVFDYRGLPWVPITVALAALVGAVLFLRVPRSSPLARRDEDDDAILEELEPD
;
A
#
# COMPACT_ATOMS: atom_id res chain seq x y z
N MET A 1 -17.11 -27.76 30.62
CA MET A 1 -18.49 -27.77 31.13
C MET A 1 -19.38 -28.27 29.99
N ILE A 2 -19.90 -29.50 30.08
CA ILE A 2 -20.65 -30.15 29.00
C ILE A 2 -22.00 -29.44 28.87
N ARG A 3 -22.24 -28.77 27.74
CA ARG A 3 -23.53 -28.16 27.44
C ARG A 3 -24.34 -29.11 26.55
N ALA A 4 -25.44 -29.61 27.13
CA ALA A 4 -26.56 -30.32 26.51
C ALA A 4 -26.27 -31.70 25.89
N ALA A 5 -26.97 -32.72 26.41
CA ALA A 5 -27.19 -33.97 25.69
C ALA A 5 -28.22 -33.71 24.57
N ILE A 6 -27.86 -34.05 23.34
CA ILE A 6 -28.73 -33.89 22.17
C ILE A 6 -29.28 -35.27 21.83
N ILE A 7 -30.60 -35.39 21.71
CA ILE A 7 -31.23 -36.62 21.26
C ILE A 7 -30.99 -36.74 19.76
N VAL A 8 -30.21 -37.74 19.37
CA VAL A 8 -29.88 -38.01 17.97
C VAL A 8 -30.97 -38.93 17.39
N PRO A 9 -31.59 -38.59 16.24
CA PRO A 9 -32.54 -39.48 15.57
C PRO A 9 -31.85 -40.74 15.06
N ALA A 10 -32.61 -41.80 14.80
CA ALA A 10 -32.07 -43.08 14.33
C ALA A 10 -31.29 -42.98 13.00
N SER A 11 -31.55 -41.94 12.21
CA SER A 11 -30.77 -41.56 11.02
C SER A 11 -30.93 -40.05 10.75
N GLY A 12 -29.97 -39.46 10.03
CA GLY A 12 -30.02 -38.06 9.59
C GLY A 12 -28.81 -37.24 10.01
N MET A 13 -28.97 -35.91 9.92
CA MET A 13 -27.98 -34.93 10.38
C MET A 13 -28.44 -34.29 11.69
N VAL A 14 -27.50 -34.08 12.61
CA VAL A 14 -27.74 -33.36 13.86
C VAL A 14 -26.74 -32.23 13.95
N ASP A 15 -27.25 -31.02 14.10
CA ASP A 15 -26.43 -29.85 14.40
C ASP A 15 -26.00 -29.91 15.87
N ALA A 16 -24.72 -30.17 16.09
CA ALA A 16 -24.10 -30.12 17.40
C ALA A 16 -23.47 -28.74 17.62
N PRO A 17 -24.05 -27.85 18.45
CA PRO A 17 -23.49 -26.53 18.70
C PRO A 17 -22.13 -26.67 19.40
N PHE A 18 -21.07 -26.24 18.71
CA PHE A 18 -19.75 -26.10 19.29
C PHE A 18 -19.52 -24.62 19.61
N VAL A 19 -19.43 -24.30 20.90
CA VAL A 19 -18.99 -22.98 21.35
C VAL A 19 -17.50 -23.10 21.68
N PRO A 20 -16.60 -22.57 20.84
CA PRO A 20 -15.18 -22.58 21.16
C PRO A 20 -14.94 -21.80 22.47
N PRO A 21 -13.96 -22.22 23.29
CA PRO A 21 -13.49 -21.40 24.40
C PRO A 21 -13.11 -19.99 23.91
N PRO A 22 -13.25 -18.95 24.74
CA PRO A 22 -12.79 -17.62 24.38
C PRO A 22 -11.32 -17.68 23.95
N VAL A 23 -11.05 -17.13 22.76
CA VAL A 23 -9.73 -17.15 22.13
C VAL A 23 -8.89 -16.02 22.72
N THR A 24 -7.82 -16.36 23.44
CA THR A 24 -6.87 -15.40 24.01
C THR A 24 -5.55 -15.33 23.27
N THR A 25 -5.34 -16.21 22.29
CA THR A 25 -4.09 -16.36 21.54
C THR A 25 -4.37 -16.41 20.04
N ALA A 26 -3.44 -15.89 19.23
CA ALA A 26 -3.54 -15.98 17.78
C ALA A 26 -3.47 -17.45 17.33
N ASN A 27 -4.33 -17.82 16.37
CA ASN A 27 -4.36 -19.15 15.76
C ASN A 27 -4.53 -20.33 16.76
N PRO A 28 -5.57 -20.34 17.61
CA PRO A 28 -5.74 -21.38 18.61
C PRO A 28 -6.04 -22.73 17.96
N ARG A 29 -5.61 -23.80 18.63
CA ARG A 29 -5.92 -25.18 18.26
C ARG A 29 -6.81 -25.79 19.31
N PHE A 30 -7.90 -26.40 18.87
CA PHE A 30 -8.85 -27.09 19.73
C PHE A 30 -8.95 -28.54 19.29
N ARG A 31 -9.17 -29.43 20.25
CA ARG A 31 -9.62 -30.80 19.95
C ARG A 31 -11.12 -30.87 20.22
N ALA A 32 -11.90 -30.91 19.15
CA ALA A 32 -13.33 -31.17 19.25
C ALA A 32 -13.53 -32.68 19.45
N THR A 33 -14.34 -33.05 20.44
CA THR A 33 -14.62 -34.46 20.73
C THR A 33 -16.13 -34.64 20.83
N LEU A 34 -16.67 -35.61 20.10
CA LEU A 34 -18.07 -36.01 20.15
C LEU A 34 -18.16 -37.41 20.77
N LEU A 35 -18.90 -37.53 21.87
CA LEU A 35 -19.23 -38.79 22.50
C LEU A 35 -20.70 -39.10 22.17
N VAL A 36 -20.94 -40.26 21.55
CA VAL A 36 -22.28 -40.77 21.27
C VAL A 36 -22.53 -41.97 22.17
N LEU A 37 -23.61 -41.94 22.95
CA LEU A 37 -24.06 -43.04 23.78
C LEU A 37 -25.32 -43.66 23.17
N THR A 38 -25.35 -44.97 23.06
CA THR A 38 -26.53 -45.72 22.56
C THR A 38 -27.39 -46.20 23.73
N PRO A 39 -28.70 -46.45 23.52
CA PRO A 39 -29.56 -47.05 24.55
C PRO A 39 -29.07 -48.42 25.05
N ALA A 40 -28.32 -49.15 24.23
CA ALA A 40 -27.71 -50.43 24.59
C ALA A 40 -26.45 -50.28 25.48
N GLY A 41 -26.04 -49.06 25.83
CA GLY A 41 -24.88 -48.78 26.67
C GLY A 41 -23.55 -48.69 25.92
N HIS A 42 -23.53 -48.83 24.59
CA HIS A 42 -22.31 -48.62 23.80
C HIS A 42 -21.98 -47.14 23.67
N ALA A 43 -20.68 -46.83 23.65
CA ALA A 43 -20.14 -45.50 23.47
C ALA A 43 -19.27 -45.43 22.22
N TYR A 44 -19.43 -44.37 21.42
CA TYR A 44 -18.59 -44.06 20.28
C TYR A 44 -17.95 -42.69 20.48
N LEU A 45 -16.67 -42.58 20.15
CA LEU A 45 -15.92 -41.34 20.26
C LEU A 45 -15.42 -40.93 18.87
N ALA A 46 -15.73 -39.71 18.46
CA ALA A 46 -15.11 -39.07 17.32
C ALA A 46 -14.33 -37.84 17.79
N SER A 47 -13.18 -37.59 17.18
CA SER A 47 -12.38 -36.42 17.51
C SER A 47 -11.84 -35.76 16.25
N TRP A 48 -11.77 -34.43 16.29
CA TRP A 48 -11.25 -33.59 15.23
C TRP A 48 -10.30 -32.56 15.81
N ASP A 49 -9.18 -32.33 15.12
CA ASP A 49 -8.30 -31.21 15.42
C ASP A 49 -8.78 -29.98 14.64
N VAL A 50 -9.28 -28.98 15.36
CA VAL A 50 -9.82 -27.73 14.82
C VAL A 50 -8.76 -26.65 14.96
N ARG A 51 -8.46 -25.95 13.86
CA ARG A 51 -7.58 -24.77 13.87
C ARG A 51 -8.41 -23.56 13.48
N VAL A 52 -8.54 -22.61 14.39
CA VAL A 52 -9.15 -21.32 14.06
C VAL A 52 -8.04 -20.42 13.55
N ARG A 53 -8.19 -19.87 12.36
CA ARG A 53 -7.28 -18.85 11.84
C ARG A 53 -7.91 -17.49 12.08
N THR A 54 -7.24 -16.67 12.86
CA THR A 54 -7.68 -15.31 13.22
C THR A 54 -6.85 -14.24 12.54
N GLU A 55 -5.75 -14.63 11.89
CA GLU A 55 -4.87 -13.72 11.17
C GLU A 55 -5.44 -13.46 9.77
N PRO A 56 -5.51 -12.19 9.36
CA PRO A 56 -5.95 -11.86 8.02
C PRO A 56 -4.90 -12.28 6.98
N PRO A 57 -5.29 -12.56 5.73
CA PRO A 57 -4.35 -12.96 4.69
C PRO A 57 -3.24 -11.90 4.49
N PRO A 58 -1.96 -12.30 4.48
CA PRO A 58 -0.88 -11.37 4.15
C PRO A 58 -1.03 -10.93 2.70
N VAL A 59 -0.66 -9.68 2.42
CA VAL A 59 -0.66 -9.11 1.07
C VAL A 59 0.63 -8.34 0.82
N GLU A 60 1.30 -8.68 -0.26
CA GLU A 60 2.42 -7.93 -0.84
C GLU A 60 1.91 -7.27 -2.12
N LEU A 61 2.24 -5.99 -2.31
CA LEU A 61 1.72 -5.18 -3.42
C LEU A 61 2.87 -4.47 -4.13
N MET A 62 2.75 -4.37 -5.44
CA MET A 62 3.57 -3.54 -6.29
C MET A 62 2.65 -2.76 -7.23
N VAL A 63 2.88 -1.46 -7.35
CA VAL A 63 2.10 -0.57 -8.20
C VAL A 63 3.07 0.09 -9.16
N SER A 64 2.76 0.04 -10.45
CA SER A 64 3.57 0.71 -11.47
C SER A 64 2.69 1.36 -12.53
N THR A 65 3.13 2.51 -13.03
CA THR A 65 2.45 3.22 -14.12
C THR A 65 3.39 3.21 -15.33
N PRO A 66 3.04 2.49 -16.42
CA PRO A 66 3.76 2.59 -17.67
C PRO A 66 3.79 4.04 -18.18
N PHE A 67 4.92 4.44 -18.76
CA PHE A 67 5.09 5.82 -19.25
C PHE A 67 4.04 6.15 -20.33
N GLY A 68 3.31 7.24 -20.14
CA GLY A 68 2.29 7.71 -21.08
C GLY A 68 0.95 6.96 -20.97
N SER A 69 0.75 6.10 -19.97
CA SER A 69 -0.47 5.31 -19.77
C SER A 69 -1.29 5.82 -18.59
N SER A 70 -2.60 6.01 -18.75
CA SER A 70 -3.55 6.21 -17.64
C SER A 70 -3.83 4.93 -16.86
N ALA A 71 -3.52 3.78 -17.46
CA ALA A 71 -3.68 2.47 -16.88
C ALA A 71 -2.50 2.17 -15.93
N VAL A 72 -2.80 2.02 -14.64
CA VAL A 72 -1.86 1.66 -13.59
C VAL A 72 -1.93 0.17 -13.32
N GLU A 73 -0.78 -0.50 -13.39
CA GLU A 73 -0.65 -1.93 -13.10
C GLU A 73 -0.54 -2.14 -11.59
N VAL A 74 -1.47 -2.92 -11.05
CA VAL A 74 -1.50 -3.35 -9.65
C VAL A 74 -1.21 -4.84 -9.63
N GLU A 75 -0.03 -5.19 -9.16
CA GLU A 75 0.40 -6.57 -8.95
C GLU A 75 0.47 -6.88 -7.48
N GLY A 76 0.21 -8.13 -7.12
CA GLY A 76 0.39 -8.55 -5.75
C GLY A 76 0.43 -10.05 -5.54
N ARG A 77 0.75 -10.41 -4.29
CA ARG A 77 0.78 -11.79 -3.83
C ARG A 77 0.07 -11.92 -2.49
N THR A 78 -0.71 -12.98 -2.36
CA THR A 78 -1.39 -13.36 -1.12
C THR A 78 -1.53 -14.89 -1.04
N THR A 79 -2.32 -15.40 -0.10
CA THR A 79 -2.61 -16.83 0.02
C THR A 79 -3.49 -17.30 -1.16
N PRO A 80 -3.24 -18.47 -1.78
CA PRO A 80 -3.97 -18.93 -2.97
C PRO A 80 -5.49 -19.08 -2.83
N TYR A 81 -6.00 -19.15 -1.60
CA TYR A 81 -7.43 -19.33 -1.30
C TYR A 81 -8.11 -18.03 -0.85
N ALA A 82 -7.42 -16.89 -0.91
CA ALA A 82 -8.01 -15.61 -0.60
C ALA A 82 -8.93 -15.12 -1.74
N LYS A 83 -9.73 -14.11 -1.45
CA LYS A 83 -10.52 -13.34 -2.42
C LYS A 83 -9.93 -11.94 -2.45
N VAL A 84 -9.51 -11.48 -3.62
CA VAL A 84 -8.94 -10.14 -3.81
C VAL A 84 -9.96 -9.24 -4.49
N ARG A 85 -10.06 -8.00 -4.01
CA ARG A 85 -10.77 -6.92 -4.66
C ARG A 85 -9.87 -5.71 -4.78
N VAL A 86 -9.92 -5.05 -5.93
CA VAL A 86 -9.22 -3.80 -6.21
C VAL A 86 -10.29 -2.77 -6.59
N ASP A 87 -10.43 -1.71 -5.79
CA ASP A 87 -11.52 -0.73 -5.88
C ASP A 87 -12.92 -1.38 -5.95
N GLY A 88 -13.10 -2.44 -5.15
CA GLY A 88 -14.34 -3.22 -5.09
C GLY A 88 -14.52 -4.25 -6.21
N MET A 89 -13.71 -4.17 -7.28
CA MET A 89 -13.74 -5.12 -8.40
C MET A 89 -13.01 -6.40 -8.03
N PRO A 90 -13.63 -7.59 -8.19
CA PRO A 90 -12.97 -8.85 -7.90
C PRO A 90 -11.82 -9.13 -8.88
N VAL A 91 -10.69 -9.60 -8.36
CA VAL A 91 -9.51 -9.98 -9.17
C VAL A 91 -9.20 -11.44 -8.92
N GLU A 92 -8.96 -12.20 -9.98
CA GLU A 92 -8.62 -13.61 -9.90
C GLU A 92 -7.18 -13.82 -9.40
N LEU A 93 -7.01 -14.83 -8.54
CA LEU A 93 -5.72 -15.33 -8.13
C LEU A 93 -5.34 -16.54 -8.98
N ASN A 94 -4.07 -16.62 -9.34
CA ASN A 94 -3.53 -17.87 -9.88
C ASN A 94 -3.28 -18.90 -8.77
N ALA A 95 -2.94 -20.14 -9.16
CA ALA A 95 -2.66 -21.23 -8.21
C ALA A 95 -1.52 -20.92 -7.22
N GLY A 96 -0.63 -19.97 -7.53
CA GLY A 96 0.46 -19.51 -6.66
C GLY A 96 0.09 -18.33 -5.76
N GLY A 97 -1.16 -17.86 -5.79
CA GLY A 97 -1.64 -16.72 -5.03
C GLY A 97 -1.16 -15.36 -5.54
N ARG A 98 -0.74 -15.27 -6.80
CA ARG A 98 -0.45 -13.97 -7.45
C ARG A 98 -1.69 -13.46 -8.18
N PHE A 99 -1.83 -12.15 -8.20
CA PHE A 99 -2.81 -11.44 -9.02
C PHE A 99 -2.16 -10.26 -9.72
N ALA A 100 -2.73 -9.87 -10.85
CA ALA A 100 -2.39 -8.66 -11.58
C ALA A 100 -3.68 -8.09 -12.16
N THR A 101 -3.85 -6.78 -12.05
CA THR A 101 -4.96 -6.05 -12.67
C THR A 101 -4.50 -4.66 -13.09
N THR A 102 -5.23 -4.05 -13.99
CA THR A 102 -4.99 -2.67 -14.41
C THR A 102 -6.15 -1.80 -13.94
N VAL A 103 -5.83 -0.61 -13.41
CA VAL A 103 -6.81 0.38 -12.95
C VAL A 103 -6.57 1.68 -13.70
N GLU A 104 -7.59 2.21 -14.35
CA GLU A 104 -7.53 3.51 -15.00
C GLU A 104 -7.55 4.63 -13.95
N LEU A 105 -6.49 5.44 -13.93
CA LEU A 105 -6.35 6.55 -12.99
C LEU A 105 -6.17 7.89 -13.69
N PRO A 106 -6.63 8.99 -13.07
CA PRO A 106 -6.38 10.33 -13.58
C PRO A 106 -4.90 10.73 -13.43
N PRO A 107 -4.46 11.84 -14.07
CA PRO A 107 -3.09 12.33 -13.98
C PRO A 107 -2.71 12.95 -12.62
N TRP A 108 -3.57 12.86 -11.61
CA TRP A 108 -3.30 13.28 -10.24
C TRP A 108 -3.34 12.08 -9.27
N PRO A 109 -2.62 12.15 -8.13
CA PRO A 109 -2.59 11.08 -7.14
C PRO A 109 -3.98 10.64 -6.70
N THR A 110 -4.26 9.35 -6.85
CA THR A 110 -5.54 8.73 -6.48
C THR A 110 -5.27 7.49 -5.63
N GLU A 111 -6.04 7.31 -4.57
CA GLU A 111 -5.98 6.11 -3.73
C GLU A 111 -6.72 4.96 -4.40
N ILE A 112 -6.07 3.80 -4.42
CA ILE A 112 -6.61 2.51 -4.84
C ILE A 112 -6.78 1.67 -3.57
N LEU A 113 -7.97 1.15 -3.32
CA LEU A 113 -8.26 0.27 -2.19
C LEU A 113 -8.11 -1.19 -2.60
N ILE A 114 -7.18 -1.89 -1.96
CA ILE A 114 -7.03 -3.34 -2.09
C ILE A 114 -7.60 -4.01 -0.85
N GLU A 115 -8.59 -4.88 -1.05
CA GLU A 115 -9.15 -5.73 -0.02
C GLU A 115 -8.82 -7.20 -0.31
N VAL A 116 -8.26 -7.90 0.68
CA VAL A 116 -7.95 -9.32 0.60
C VAL A 116 -8.65 -10.03 1.74
N GLY A 117 -9.63 -10.88 1.43
CA GLY A 117 -10.42 -11.63 2.41
C GLY A 117 -10.20 -13.14 2.31
N ASP A 118 -10.40 -13.88 3.40
CA ASP A 118 -10.45 -15.35 3.37
C ASP A 118 -11.90 -15.88 3.49
N GLY A 119 -12.05 -17.21 3.41
CA GLY A 119 -13.34 -17.88 3.59
C GLY A 119 -13.86 -17.89 5.04
N LEU A 120 -13.06 -17.41 6.00
CA LEU A 120 -13.42 -17.33 7.43
C LEU A 120 -13.84 -15.91 7.83
N GLY A 121 -13.79 -14.95 6.90
CA GLY A 121 -14.18 -13.56 7.13
C GLY A 121 -13.04 -12.67 7.63
N ASN A 122 -11.80 -13.16 7.74
CA ASN A 122 -10.66 -12.30 8.02
C ASN A 122 -10.31 -11.49 6.77
N ALA A 123 -9.97 -10.22 6.93
CA ALA A 123 -9.65 -9.34 5.82
C ALA A 123 -8.48 -8.39 6.10
N THR A 124 -7.64 -8.19 5.08
CA THR A 124 -6.60 -7.15 5.04
C THR A 124 -7.04 -6.06 4.07
N ARG A 125 -6.95 -4.80 4.51
CA ARG A 125 -7.17 -3.63 3.66
C ARG A 125 -5.88 -2.85 3.51
N ARG A 126 -5.53 -2.48 2.28
CA ARG A 126 -4.35 -1.66 1.97
C ARG A 126 -4.74 -0.61 0.95
N SER A 127 -4.42 0.64 1.26
CA SER A 127 -4.51 1.75 0.31
C SER A 127 -3.14 1.97 -0.30
N VAL A 128 -3.08 2.06 -1.63
CA VAL A 128 -1.88 2.45 -2.37
C VAL A 128 -2.24 3.63 -3.26
N THR A 129 -1.29 4.53 -3.49
CA THR A 129 -1.54 5.72 -4.30
C THR A 129 -0.92 5.55 -5.68
N GLY A 130 -1.73 5.59 -6.72
CA GLY A 130 -1.29 5.61 -8.12
C GLY A 130 -1.46 7.00 -8.75
N VAL A 131 -0.72 7.24 -9.83
CA VAL A 131 -0.86 8.43 -10.68
C VAL A 131 -0.90 7.93 -12.12
N GLY A 132 -1.90 8.33 -12.90
CA GLY A 132 -1.97 8.02 -14.32
C GLY A 132 -1.04 8.91 -15.16
N VAL A 133 -0.76 8.47 -16.38
CA VAL A 133 0.09 9.11 -17.40
C VAL A 133 1.57 9.16 -17.05
N PHE A 134 1.92 9.69 -15.87
CA PHE A 134 3.30 9.89 -15.46
C PHE A 134 3.42 9.98 -13.93
N ASP A 135 4.11 9.02 -13.32
CA ASP A 135 4.41 9.09 -11.88
C ASP A 135 5.60 10.00 -11.61
N TYR A 136 5.31 11.27 -11.41
CA TYR A 136 6.31 12.29 -11.12
C TYR A 136 6.84 12.24 -9.67
N ARG A 137 6.29 11.39 -8.80
CA ARG A 137 6.70 11.31 -7.38
C ARG A 137 8.04 10.59 -7.22
N GLY A 138 8.36 9.67 -8.12
CA GLY A 138 9.63 8.95 -8.17
C GLY A 138 10.78 9.74 -8.80
N LEU A 139 10.52 10.93 -9.35
CA LEU A 139 11.56 11.73 -9.99
C LEU A 139 12.56 12.29 -8.98
N PRO A 140 13.85 12.37 -9.32
CA PRO A 140 14.85 13.01 -8.49
C PRO A 140 14.72 14.54 -8.64
N TRP A 141 13.71 15.13 -7.99
CA TRP A 141 13.40 16.55 -8.10
C TRP A 141 14.55 17.47 -7.69
N VAL A 142 15.36 17.05 -6.71
CA VAL A 142 16.51 17.84 -6.23
C VAL A 142 17.55 18.07 -7.33
N PRO A 143 18.15 17.06 -7.98
CA PRO A 143 19.08 17.31 -9.07
C PRO A 143 18.44 17.99 -10.28
N ILE A 144 17.16 17.69 -10.59
CA ILE A 144 16.44 18.37 -11.69
C ILE A 144 16.33 19.88 -11.42
N THR A 145 15.93 20.26 -10.20
CA THR A 145 15.79 21.68 -9.82
C THR A 145 17.13 22.40 -9.77
N VAL A 146 18.18 21.76 -9.25
CA VAL A 146 19.55 22.30 -9.27
C VAL A 146 20.05 22.54 -10.70
N ALA A 147 19.87 21.57 -11.60
CA ALA A 147 20.26 21.71 -13.00
C ALA A 147 19.51 22.85 -13.69
N LEU A 148 18.20 22.96 -13.43
CA LEU A 148 17.36 24.02 -14.00
C LEU A 148 17.77 25.41 -13.47
N ALA A 149 18.04 25.53 -12.17
CA ALA A 149 18.53 26.78 -11.57
C ALA A 149 19.90 27.19 -12.13
N ALA A 150 20.83 26.24 -12.29
CA ALA A 150 22.13 26.48 -12.90
C ALA A 150 22.01 26.93 -14.36
N LEU A 151 21.12 26.31 -15.14
CA LEU A 151 20.82 26.71 -16.52
C LEU A 151 20.30 28.15 -16.58
N VAL A 152 19.32 28.50 -15.72
CA VAL A 152 18.79 29.87 -15.63
C VAL A 152 19.89 30.86 -15.26
N GLY A 153 20.72 30.53 -14.27
CA GLY A 153 21.86 31.36 -13.88
C GLY A 153 22.86 31.59 -15.02
N ALA A 154 23.18 30.55 -15.79
CA ALA A 154 24.05 30.64 -16.95
C ALA A 154 23.45 31.50 -18.07
N VAL A 155 22.15 31.33 -18.36
CA VAL A 155 21.45 32.15 -19.37
C VAL A 155 21.42 33.61 -18.94
N LEU A 156 21.15 33.89 -17.66
CA LEU A 156 21.18 35.26 -17.13
C LEU A 156 22.59 35.84 -17.21
N PHE A 157 23.62 35.09 -16.82
CA PHE A 157 25.02 35.50 -16.91
C PHE A 157 25.42 35.85 -18.35
N LEU A 158 25.03 35.02 -19.33
CA LEU A 158 25.30 35.26 -20.76
C LEU A 158 24.50 36.43 -21.34
N ARG A 159 23.34 36.77 -20.75
CA ARG A 159 22.49 37.89 -21.19
C ARG A 159 22.86 39.24 -20.59
N VAL A 160 23.69 39.31 -19.55
CA VAL A 160 24.07 40.61 -18.97
C VAL A 160 24.82 41.42 -20.04
N PRO A 161 24.27 42.55 -20.52
CA PRO A 161 24.97 43.41 -21.45
C PRO A 161 26.25 43.86 -20.75
N ARG A 162 27.41 43.60 -21.36
CA ARG A 162 28.68 44.16 -20.88
C ARG A 162 28.46 45.66 -20.76
N SER A 163 28.50 46.18 -19.54
CA SER A 163 28.54 47.62 -19.32
C SER A 163 29.76 48.12 -20.06
N SER A 164 29.56 48.76 -21.22
CA SER A 164 30.64 49.49 -21.87
C SER A 164 31.21 50.42 -20.80
N PRO A 165 32.51 50.34 -20.51
CA PRO A 165 33.12 51.28 -19.58
C PRO A 165 32.79 52.67 -20.11
N LEU A 166 32.14 53.48 -19.26
CA LEU A 166 31.91 54.88 -19.56
C LEU A 166 33.26 55.48 -19.93
N ALA A 167 33.34 56.16 -21.07
CA ALA A 167 34.54 56.88 -21.46
C ALA A 167 34.95 57.75 -20.27
N ARG A 168 36.17 57.52 -19.76
CA ARG A 168 36.76 58.33 -18.71
C ARG A 168 36.67 59.78 -19.18
N ARG A 169 35.88 60.58 -18.46
CA ARG A 169 35.76 62.01 -18.74
C ARG A 169 37.02 62.63 -18.14
N ASP A 170 37.89 63.17 -18.98
CA ASP A 170 39.16 63.79 -18.57
C ASP A 170 38.98 65.06 -17.71
N GLU A 171 37.75 65.41 -17.29
CA GLU A 171 37.43 66.64 -16.55
C GLU A 171 37.50 66.52 -15.01
N ASP A 172 37.71 65.32 -14.44
CA ASP A 172 37.78 65.14 -12.96
C ASP A 172 39.20 65.25 -12.38
N ASP A 173 40.23 65.55 -13.20
CA ASP A 173 41.62 65.73 -12.74
C ASP A 173 41.92 67.17 -12.26
N ASP A 174 40.94 68.09 -12.33
CA ASP A 174 41.09 69.49 -11.88
C ASP A 174 40.62 69.73 -10.43
N ALA A 175 40.45 68.67 -9.62
CA ALA A 175 40.33 68.82 -8.17
C ALA A 175 41.70 69.18 -7.55
N ILE A 176 42.17 70.39 -7.89
CA ILE A 176 43.24 71.11 -7.22
C ILE A 176 42.82 71.23 -5.75
N LEU A 177 43.52 70.48 -4.90
CA LEU A 177 43.48 70.65 -3.46
C LEU A 177 44.05 72.04 -3.16
N GLU A 178 43.18 73.03 -2.96
CA GLU A 178 43.60 74.31 -2.38
C GLU A 178 44.24 74.03 -1.01
N GLU A 179 45.54 74.31 -0.92
CA GLU A 179 46.30 74.31 0.32
C GLU A 179 45.64 75.24 1.34
N LEU A 180 45.23 74.68 2.48
CA LEU A 180 44.90 75.43 3.68
C LEU A 180 46.18 76.10 4.20
N GLU A 181 46.31 77.39 3.96
CA GLU A 181 47.34 78.26 4.55
C GLU A 181 46.92 78.62 5.99
N PRO A 182 47.69 78.26 7.03
CA PRO A 182 47.38 78.63 8.42
C PRO A 182 48.02 79.97 8.81
N ASP A 183 47.20 80.91 9.28
CA ASP A 183 47.61 82.12 10.02
C ASP A 183 48.07 81.80 11.46
#